data_AF-A0A9P5GET8-F1
#
_entry.id   AF-A0A9P5GET8-F1
#
_cell.length_a   1.000
_cell.length_b   1.000
_cell.length_c   1.000
_cell.angle_alpha   90.00
_cell.angle_beta   90.00
_cell.angle_gamma   90.00
#
_symmetry.space_group_name_H-M   'P 1'
#
loop_
_entity.id
_entity.type
_entity.pdbx_description
1 polymer ?
#
loop_
_entity_poly.entity_id
_entity_poly.type
_entity_poly.pdbx_seq_one_letter_code
_entity_poly.pdbx_strand_id
1 'polypeptide(L)'
;MKIITKGINAANDSPRTIIRSAIEEYAGERGVEETTTNNPDEAFIEQVFYQLMIFFFGGDDALSITIPRVFRQLQLNPECVAKLQAEDDAILGSDPSLAAEKIRESPHILDSLQYTLGVIKETLRMNPATITIREGQPSFNLKINGEDEPWPTDGFDLFDSSITIHHDPANFVDPLKFMPERFSALEGDRLHPAKNIWRGFQLGPRKCIGQELAVVVLKLVLVFTVRSFDIEMAWDKWDKVREFQGLKLDRRIVEGERMYTTGKATSHPKDGAPMHVRMRTSATE
;
A
#
# COMPACT_ATOMS: atom_id res chain seq x y z
N MET A 1 23.32 -12.87 -18.52
CA MET A 1 23.55 -12.21 -17.21
C MET A 1 24.09 -13.29 -16.27
N LYS A 2 25.32 -13.20 -15.76
CA LYS A 2 25.89 -14.25 -14.89
C LYS A 2 25.23 -14.15 -13.51
N ILE A 3 24.24 -14.99 -13.25
CA ILE A 3 23.61 -15.09 -11.94
C ILE A 3 24.62 -15.72 -10.97
N ILE A 4 24.93 -15.02 -9.88
CA ILE A 4 25.92 -15.46 -8.90
C ILE A 4 25.28 -16.57 -8.05
N THR A 5 25.72 -17.81 -8.24
CA THR A 5 25.22 -19.01 -7.51
C THR A 5 26.03 -19.33 -6.25
N LYS A 6 27.15 -18.65 -6.00
CA LYS A 6 28.00 -18.87 -4.81
C LYS A 6 27.40 -18.18 -3.59
N GLY A 7 26.72 -18.94 -2.74
CA GLY A 7 26.22 -18.46 -1.44
C GLY A 7 24.93 -19.12 -0.97
N ILE A 8 24.26 -19.88 -1.83
CA ILE A 8 23.03 -20.60 -1.50
C ILE A 8 23.37 -21.94 -0.81
N ASN A 9 24.12 -21.89 0.29
CA ASN A 9 24.33 -23.08 1.13
C ASN A 9 23.31 -23.06 2.27
N ALA A 10 22.50 -24.11 2.35
CA ALA A 10 21.50 -24.37 3.38
C ALA A 10 22.11 -24.71 4.76
N ALA A 11 23.09 -23.94 5.23
CA ALA A 11 23.63 -24.09 6.57
C ALA A 11 22.66 -23.51 7.61
N ASN A 12 22.50 -24.23 8.73
CA ASN A 12 21.36 -24.20 9.66
C ASN A 12 21.20 -22.95 10.55
N ASP A 13 21.98 -21.88 10.33
CA ASP A 13 21.95 -20.67 11.18
C ASP A 13 21.65 -19.38 10.39
N SER A 14 21.30 -19.51 9.11
CA SER A 14 20.87 -18.36 8.28
C SER A 14 19.35 -18.11 8.40
N PRO A 15 18.89 -16.85 8.27
CA PRO A 15 17.47 -16.52 8.30
C PRO A 15 16.67 -17.38 7.31
N ARG A 16 15.51 -17.89 7.73
CA ARG A 16 14.55 -18.54 6.81
C ARG A 16 13.98 -17.48 5.88
N THR A 17 14.56 -17.38 4.69
CA THR A 17 14.08 -16.50 3.63
C THR A 17 13.11 -17.24 2.72
N ILE A 18 12.26 -16.50 2.00
CA ILE A 18 11.35 -17.06 0.98
C ILE A 18 12.16 -17.84 -0.07
N ILE A 19 13.33 -17.33 -0.46
CA ILE A 19 14.23 -17.99 -1.43
C ILE A 19 14.70 -19.33 -0.88
N ARG A 20 15.13 -19.37 0.39
CA ARG A 20 15.56 -20.60 1.04
C ARG A 20 14.43 -21.62 1.12
N SER A 21 13.23 -21.21 1.53
CA SER A 21 12.07 -22.10 1.57
C SER A 21 11.71 -22.64 0.18
N ALA A 22 11.75 -21.82 -0.86
CA ALA A 22 11.50 -22.26 -2.23
C ALA A 22 12.55 -23.28 -2.71
N ILE A 23 13.83 -23.10 -2.35
CA ILE A 23 14.90 -24.06 -2.69
C ILE A 23 14.75 -25.37 -1.92
N GLU A 24 14.40 -25.31 -0.63
CA GLU A 24 14.17 -26.48 0.21
C GLU A 24 12.98 -27.31 -0.32
N GLU A 25 11.89 -26.65 -0.73
CA GLU A 25 10.73 -27.28 -1.35
C GLU A 25 11.08 -27.89 -2.72
N TYR A 26 11.80 -27.15 -3.57
CA TYR A 26 12.29 -27.64 -4.86
C TYR A 26 13.16 -28.90 -4.75
N ALA A 27 14.05 -28.93 -3.75
CA ALA A 27 14.87 -30.09 -3.46
C ALA A 27 14.05 -31.28 -2.92
N GLY A 28 13.00 -31.00 -2.15
CA GLY A 28 12.07 -32.01 -1.62
C GLY A 28 11.21 -32.67 -2.70
N GLU A 29 10.68 -31.89 -3.65
CA GLU A 29 9.85 -32.39 -4.77
C GLU A 29 10.61 -33.32 -5.71
N ARG A 30 11.92 -33.12 -5.89
CA ARG A 30 12.74 -33.96 -6.77
C ARG A 30 13.10 -35.33 -6.21
N GLY A 31 12.76 -35.64 -4.95
CA GLY A 31 13.08 -36.92 -4.32
C GLY A 31 14.60 -37.12 -4.21
N VAL A 32 15.16 -36.86 -3.04
CA VAL A 32 16.61 -36.88 -2.81
C VAL A 32 17.19 -38.28 -3.11
N GLU A 33 17.92 -38.43 -4.22
CA GLU A 33 19.11 -39.28 -4.26
C GLU A 33 20.29 -38.46 -3.74
N GLU A 34 20.94 -38.97 -2.71
CA GLU A 34 21.89 -38.30 -1.82
C GLU A 34 23.27 -38.00 -2.45
N THR A 35 23.35 -37.79 -3.77
CA THR A 35 24.63 -37.65 -4.47
C THR A 35 24.64 -36.48 -5.47
N THR A 36 25.60 -35.59 -5.25
CA THR A 36 26.02 -34.41 -6.06
C THR A 36 25.22 -33.12 -5.90
N THR A 37 25.81 -32.18 -5.14
CA THR A 37 25.49 -30.73 -5.05
C THR A 37 24.07 -30.32 -5.40
N ASN A 38 23.23 -30.14 -4.36
CA ASN A 38 21.85 -29.61 -4.39
C ASN A 38 21.74 -28.16 -4.91
N ASN A 39 22.37 -27.85 -6.04
CA ASN A 39 22.24 -26.56 -6.67
C ASN A 39 20.97 -26.57 -7.53
N PRO A 40 20.04 -25.62 -7.34
CA PRO A 40 18.92 -25.47 -8.26
C PRO A 40 19.42 -25.26 -9.68
N ASP A 41 18.69 -25.79 -10.66
CA ASP A 41 19.02 -25.57 -12.07
C ASP A 41 18.71 -24.13 -12.52
N GLU A 42 19.24 -23.76 -13.68
CA GLU A 42 19.15 -22.40 -14.21
C GLU A 42 17.70 -21.96 -14.44
N ALA A 43 16.82 -22.88 -14.87
CA ALA A 43 15.41 -22.59 -15.09
C ALA A 43 14.67 -22.25 -13.79
N PHE A 44 14.92 -23.02 -12.71
CA PHE A 44 14.36 -22.70 -11.40
C PHE A 44 14.88 -21.36 -10.87
N ILE A 45 16.20 -21.10 -10.98
CA ILE A 45 16.79 -19.83 -10.56
C ILE A 45 16.17 -18.65 -11.31
N GLU A 46 15.97 -18.80 -12.62
CA GLU A 46 15.33 -17.79 -13.46
C GLU A 46 13.87 -17.55 -13.04
N GLN A 47 13.10 -18.61 -12.77
CA GLN A 47 11.73 -18.49 -12.27
C GLN A 47 11.67 -17.77 -10.93
N VAL A 48 12.52 -18.14 -9.96
CA VAL A 48 12.62 -17.46 -8.67
C VAL A 48 12.95 -15.98 -8.87
N PHE A 49 13.90 -15.67 -9.74
CA PHE A 49 14.25 -14.28 -10.06
C PHE A 49 13.06 -13.48 -10.60
N TYR A 50 12.31 -14.03 -11.56
CA TYR A 50 11.12 -13.34 -12.10
C TYR A 50 10.04 -13.13 -11.04
N GLN A 51 9.78 -14.10 -10.18
CA GLN A 51 8.82 -13.95 -9.09
C GLN A 51 9.25 -12.87 -8.08
N LEU A 52 10.54 -12.83 -7.73
CA LEU A 52 11.09 -11.79 -6.85
C LEU A 52 10.96 -10.39 -7.46
N MET A 53 11.22 -10.25 -8.76
CA MET A 53 11.05 -8.98 -9.47
C MET A 53 9.59 -8.52 -9.46
N ILE A 54 8.63 -9.43 -9.61
CA ILE A 54 7.19 -9.12 -9.50
C ILE A 54 6.83 -8.66 -8.09
N PHE A 55 7.35 -9.31 -7.04
CA PHE A 55 7.09 -8.90 -5.66
C PHE A 55 7.72 -7.54 -5.34
N PHE A 56 8.92 -7.27 -5.83
CA PHE A 56 9.56 -5.97 -5.66
C PHE A 56 8.75 -4.86 -6.34
N PHE A 57 8.37 -5.07 -7.60
CA PHE A 57 7.54 -4.14 -8.36
C PHE A 57 6.19 -3.88 -7.66
N GLY A 58 5.47 -4.95 -7.29
CA GLY A 58 4.16 -4.82 -6.64
C GLY A 58 4.21 -4.16 -5.27
N GLY A 59 5.28 -4.39 -4.50
CA GLY A 59 5.45 -3.81 -3.16
C GLY A 59 5.89 -2.34 -3.18
N ASP A 60 6.90 -2.01 -4.00
CA ASP A 60 7.50 -0.67 -4.03
C ASP A 60 6.55 0.38 -4.61
N ASP A 61 5.95 0.10 -5.77
CA ASP A 61 5.05 1.05 -6.44
C ASP A 61 3.83 1.36 -5.57
N ALA A 62 3.17 0.33 -5.02
CA ALA A 62 1.96 0.54 -4.22
C ALA A 62 2.23 1.40 -2.97
N LEU A 63 3.37 1.19 -2.30
CA LEU A 63 3.76 1.94 -1.10
C LEU A 63 4.21 3.36 -1.45
N SER A 64 5.03 3.55 -2.49
CA SER A 64 5.49 4.88 -2.93
C SER A 64 4.35 5.79 -3.39
N ILE A 65 3.24 5.21 -3.86
CA ILE A 65 2.00 5.92 -4.16
C ILE A 65 1.23 6.26 -2.89
N THR A 66 1.09 5.29 -1.98
CA THR A 66 0.20 5.39 -0.82
C THR A 66 0.76 6.29 0.27
N ILE A 67 2.05 6.17 0.60
CA ILE A 67 2.68 6.91 1.71
C ILE A 67 2.51 8.43 1.56
N PRO A 68 2.81 9.05 0.40
CA PRO A 68 2.59 10.48 0.22
C PRO A 68 1.11 10.88 0.34
N ARG A 69 0.19 10.01 -0.08
CA ARG A 69 -1.25 10.25 0.05
C ARG A 69 -1.69 10.26 1.51
N VAL A 70 -1.16 9.35 2.33
CA VAL A 70 -1.44 9.34 3.77
C VAL A 70 -1.01 10.67 4.38
N PHE A 71 0.23 11.12 4.15
CA PHE A 71 0.69 12.39 4.71
C PHE A 71 -0.06 13.61 4.18
N ARG A 72 -0.48 13.61 2.90
CA ARG A 72 -1.35 14.67 2.37
C ARG A 72 -2.70 14.70 3.11
N GLN A 73 -3.32 13.55 3.34
CA GLN A 73 -4.58 13.49 4.08
C GLN A 73 -4.38 13.94 5.54
N LEU A 74 -3.30 13.53 6.19
CA LEU A 74 -2.99 13.98 7.55
C LEU A 74 -2.70 15.48 7.64
N GLN A 75 -2.06 16.06 6.63
CA GLN A 75 -1.87 17.53 6.55
C GLN A 75 -3.21 18.27 6.46
N LEU A 76 -4.18 17.70 5.73
CA LEU A 76 -5.52 18.29 5.57
C LEU A 76 -6.43 18.06 6.79
N ASN A 77 -6.15 17.04 7.60
CA ASN A 77 -6.99 16.57 8.69
C ASN A 77 -6.16 16.45 9.99
N PRO A 78 -5.73 17.58 10.60
CA PRO A 78 -4.85 17.59 11.76
C PRO A 78 -5.45 16.89 12.99
N GLU A 79 -6.77 16.80 13.10
CA GLU A 79 -7.45 16.03 14.14
C GLU A 79 -7.19 14.52 14.01
N CYS A 80 -6.95 14.01 12.80
CA CYS A 80 -6.55 12.63 12.59
C CYS A 80 -5.13 12.38 13.10
N VAL A 81 -4.23 13.36 12.96
CA VAL A 81 -2.86 13.29 13.51
C VAL A 81 -2.92 13.17 15.03
N ALA A 82 -3.73 14.00 15.70
CA ALA A 82 -3.88 13.93 17.15
C ALA A 82 -4.42 12.57 17.63
N LYS A 83 -5.38 11.98 16.90
CA LYS A 83 -5.92 10.65 17.21
C LYS A 83 -4.91 9.52 16.99
N LEU A 84 -4.11 9.59 15.93
CA LEU A 84 -3.00 8.64 15.70
C LEU A 84 -1.99 8.70 16.85
N GLN A 85 -1.58 9.90 17.24
CA GLN A 85 -0.62 10.09 18.34
C GLN A 85 -1.19 9.56 19.66
N ALA A 86 -2.47 9.82 19.95
CA ALA A 86 -3.13 9.30 21.14
C ALA A 86 -3.23 7.77 21.13
N GLU A 87 -3.52 7.15 19.98
CA GLU A 87 -3.51 5.69 19.82
C GLU A 87 -2.10 5.12 20.07
N ASP A 88 -1.09 5.70 19.43
CA ASP A 88 0.29 5.24 19.57
C ASP A 88 0.80 5.42 21.02
N ASP A 89 0.49 6.53 21.67
CA ASP A 89 0.89 6.78 23.06
C ASP A 89 0.23 5.78 24.02
N ALA A 90 -1.03 5.42 23.77
CA ALA A 90 -1.76 4.44 24.58
C ALA A 90 -1.20 3.01 24.42
N ILE A 91 -0.78 2.63 23.21
CA ILE A 91 -0.36 1.26 22.89
C ILE A 91 1.16 1.08 23.05
N LEU A 92 1.94 2.02 22.52
CA LEU A 92 3.40 1.97 22.47
C LEU A 92 4.06 2.81 23.57
N GLY A 93 3.28 3.54 24.38
CA GLY A 93 3.78 4.44 25.41
C GLY A 93 4.21 5.79 24.86
N SER A 94 4.29 6.80 25.73
CA SER A 94 4.49 8.22 25.39
C SER A 94 5.88 8.60 24.87
N ASP A 95 6.87 7.70 24.96
CA ASP A 95 8.21 7.92 24.40
C ASP A 95 8.34 7.26 23.02
N PRO A 96 8.44 8.03 21.91
CA PRO A 96 8.58 7.48 20.57
C PRO A 96 9.87 6.66 20.38
N SER A 97 10.92 6.91 21.15
CA SER A 97 12.20 6.21 21.02
C SER A 97 12.11 4.73 21.43
N LEU A 98 11.17 4.39 22.31
CA LEU A 98 10.94 3.02 22.80
C LEU A 98 10.01 2.21 21.90
N ALA A 99 9.36 2.82 20.91
CA ALA A 99 8.40 2.15 20.04
C ALA A 99 9.05 0.97 19.27
N ALA A 100 10.28 1.16 18.78
CA ALA A 100 10.98 0.14 18.00
C ALA A 100 11.33 -1.10 18.83
N GLU A 101 11.72 -0.90 20.09
CA GLU A 101 12.02 -2.00 21.02
C GLU A 101 10.75 -2.78 21.35
N LYS A 102 9.67 -2.09 21.74
CA LYS A 102 8.38 -2.73 22.05
C LYS A 102 7.80 -3.51 20.87
N ILE A 103 7.86 -2.97 19.66
CA ILE A 103 7.40 -3.69 18.46
C ILE A 103 8.27 -4.93 18.20
N ARG A 104 9.58 -4.87 18.45
CA ARG A 104 10.46 -6.03 18.29
C ARG A 104 10.16 -7.12 19.32
N GLU A 105 9.89 -6.73 20.56
CA GLU A 105 9.53 -7.66 21.64
C GLU A 105 8.15 -8.29 21.41
N SER A 106 7.20 -7.54 20.87
CA SER A 106 5.82 -7.98 20.64
C SER A 106 5.27 -7.48 19.29
N PRO A 107 5.63 -8.11 18.15
CA PRO A 107 5.22 -7.62 16.83
C PRO A 107 3.70 -7.55 16.61
N HIS A 108 2.95 -8.43 17.29
CA HIS A 108 1.48 -8.46 17.27
C HIS A 108 0.84 -7.22 17.91
N ILE A 109 1.61 -6.38 18.63
CA ILE A 109 1.10 -5.10 19.16
C ILE A 109 0.61 -4.16 18.05
N LEU A 110 1.13 -4.32 16.83
CA LEU A 110 0.66 -3.58 15.66
C LEU A 110 -0.80 -3.87 15.33
N ASP A 111 -1.34 -5.04 15.72
CA ASP A 111 -2.75 -5.37 15.50
C ASP A 111 -3.67 -4.52 16.37
N SER A 112 -3.18 -3.93 17.45
CA SER A 112 -3.94 -3.01 18.30
C SER A 112 -4.13 -1.62 17.68
N LEU A 113 -3.36 -1.27 16.64
CA LEU A 113 -3.40 0.04 15.97
C LEU A 113 -4.57 0.11 14.96
N GLN A 114 -5.80 0.17 15.49
CA GLN A 114 -7.05 0.09 14.71
C GLN A 114 -7.40 1.41 14.03
N TYR A 115 -7.19 2.55 14.69
CA TYR A 115 -7.38 3.87 14.10
C TYR A 115 -6.35 4.12 12.99
N THR A 116 -5.09 3.72 13.21
CA THR A 116 -4.03 3.71 12.19
C THR A 116 -4.43 2.88 10.97
N LEU A 117 -5.00 1.69 11.19
CA LEU A 117 -5.55 0.89 10.10
C LEU A 117 -6.70 1.63 9.37
N GLY A 118 -7.56 2.32 10.10
CA GLY A 118 -8.62 3.16 9.53
C GLY A 118 -8.08 4.28 8.65
N VAL A 119 -7.02 4.97 9.07
CA VAL A 119 -6.34 6.02 8.28
C VAL A 119 -5.78 5.44 6.98
N ILE A 120 -5.15 4.27 7.04
CA ILE A 120 -4.63 3.57 5.86
C ILE A 120 -5.77 3.21 4.90
N LYS A 121 -6.84 2.60 5.42
CA LYS A 121 -7.99 2.16 4.60
C LYS A 121 -8.74 3.34 3.98
N GLU A 122 -8.89 4.44 4.71
CA GLU A 122 -9.55 5.65 4.20
C GLU A 122 -8.69 6.37 3.16
N THR A 123 -7.37 6.36 3.34
CA THR A 123 -6.44 6.86 2.31
C THR A 123 -6.58 6.04 1.02
N LEU A 124 -6.58 4.71 1.10
CA LEU A 124 -6.76 3.84 -0.06
C LEU A 124 -8.16 3.94 -0.68
N ARG A 125 -9.18 4.33 0.09
CA ARG A 125 -10.53 4.61 -0.42
C ARG A 125 -10.53 5.89 -1.27
N MET A 126 -10.04 6.99 -0.71
CA MET A 126 -10.02 8.28 -1.40
C MET A 126 -9.01 8.31 -2.54
N ASN A 127 -7.94 7.53 -2.41
CA ASN A 127 -6.85 7.52 -3.37
C ASN A 127 -6.38 6.07 -3.64
N PRO A 128 -7.14 5.29 -4.45
CA PRO A 128 -6.74 3.93 -4.79
C PRO A 128 -5.35 3.89 -5.42
N ALA A 129 -4.48 3.03 -4.88
CA ALA A 129 -3.09 2.96 -5.34
C ALA A 129 -2.96 2.33 -6.72
N THR A 130 -3.82 1.37 -7.03
CA THR A 130 -3.79 0.60 -8.28
C THR A 130 -5.20 0.45 -8.86
N ILE A 131 -5.25 0.30 -10.17
CA ILE A 131 -6.45 -0.11 -10.91
C ILE A 131 -6.21 -1.48 -11.52
N THR A 132 -7.29 -2.21 -11.79
CA THR A 132 -7.20 -3.49 -12.49
C THR A 132 -8.09 -3.49 -13.71
N ILE A 133 -7.49 -3.85 -14.83
CA ILE A 133 -8.18 -4.08 -16.09
C ILE A 133 -8.12 -5.59 -16.37
N ARG A 134 -9.20 -6.15 -16.90
CA ARG A 134 -9.28 -7.55 -17.30
C ARG A 134 -9.87 -7.64 -18.69
N GLU A 135 -9.22 -8.41 -19.55
CA GLU A 135 -9.80 -8.75 -20.85
C GLU A 135 -11.07 -9.58 -20.65
N GLY A 136 -12.18 -9.10 -21.19
CA GLY A 136 -13.43 -9.82 -21.23
C GLY A 136 -13.32 -11.09 -22.08
N GLN A 137 -14.12 -12.09 -21.77
CA GLN A 137 -14.02 -13.41 -22.38
C GLN A 137 -15.32 -13.73 -23.14
N PRO A 138 -15.26 -14.44 -24.28
CA PRO A 138 -16.46 -14.88 -25.00
C PRO A 138 -17.44 -15.68 -24.15
N SER A 139 -16.94 -16.36 -23.12
CA SER A 139 -17.71 -17.17 -22.18
C SER A 139 -18.31 -16.39 -21.01
N PHE A 140 -18.04 -15.09 -20.91
CA PHE A 140 -18.46 -14.26 -19.78
C PHE A 140 -19.25 -13.05 -20.27
N ASN A 141 -20.49 -12.93 -19.82
CA ASN A 141 -21.33 -11.76 -20.06
C ASN A 141 -21.71 -11.13 -18.71
N LEU A 142 -21.74 -9.80 -18.65
CA LEU A 142 -22.15 -9.05 -17.47
C LEU A 142 -23.67 -8.91 -17.45
N LYS A 143 -24.31 -9.31 -16.36
CA LYS A 143 -25.74 -9.07 -16.14
C LYS A 143 -25.92 -7.97 -15.11
N ILE A 144 -26.56 -6.88 -15.52
CA ILE A 144 -26.91 -5.77 -14.63
C ILE A 144 -28.25 -6.13 -13.96
N ASN A 145 -28.35 -5.92 -12.65
CA ASN A 145 -29.59 -6.19 -11.92
C ASN A 145 -30.73 -5.34 -12.49
N GLY A 146 -31.82 -6.00 -12.89
CA GLY A 146 -32.99 -5.35 -13.50
C GLY A 146 -32.96 -5.26 -15.02
N GLU A 147 -31.90 -5.75 -15.67
CA GLU A 147 -31.83 -5.87 -17.13
C GLU A 147 -31.93 -7.34 -17.56
N ASP A 148 -32.72 -7.59 -18.60
CA ASP A 148 -32.96 -8.94 -19.13
C ASP A 148 -31.81 -9.43 -20.01
N GLU A 149 -31.29 -8.54 -20.86
CA GLU A 149 -30.22 -8.85 -21.81
C GLU A 149 -28.84 -8.70 -21.16
N PRO A 150 -27.98 -9.75 -21.22
CA PRO A 150 -26.63 -9.67 -20.69
C PRO A 150 -25.71 -8.89 -21.65
N TRP A 151 -24.79 -8.13 -21.08
CA TRP A 151 -23.78 -7.36 -21.80
C TRP A 151 -22.60 -8.28 -22.18
N PRO A 152 -22.32 -8.49 -23.47
CA PRO A 152 -21.17 -9.27 -23.89
C PRO A 152 -19.87 -8.58 -23.47
N THR A 153 -18.92 -9.36 -22.95
CA THR A 153 -17.60 -8.81 -22.58
C THR A 153 -16.51 -9.12 -23.60
N ASP A 154 -16.78 -9.99 -24.57
CA ASP A 154 -15.83 -10.33 -25.63
C ASP A 154 -15.39 -9.09 -26.42
N GLY A 155 -14.08 -8.94 -26.61
CA GLY A 155 -13.48 -7.78 -27.25
C GLY A 155 -13.49 -6.49 -26.42
N PHE A 156 -13.88 -6.54 -25.15
CA PHE A 156 -13.86 -5.39 -24.22
C PHE A 156 -12.90 -5.60 -23.05
N ASP A 157 -12.24 -4.52 -22.65
CA ASP A 157 -11.54 -4.45 -21.38
C ASP A 157 -12.51 -4.07 -20.25
N LEU A 158 -12.55 -4.89 -19.21
CA LEU A 158 -13.37 -4.70 -18.03
C LEU A 158 -12.59 -3.96 -16.95
N PHE A 159 -13.16 -2.87 -16.47
CA PHE A 159 -12.62 -2.02 -15.40
C PHE A 159 -13.70 -1.78 -14.34
N ASP A 160 -13.44 -2.18 -13.09
CA ASP A 160 -14.40 -2.07 -11.99
C ASP A 160 -14.51 -0.64 -11.42
N SER A 161 -13.56 0.24 -11.74
CA SER A 161 -13.51 1.63 -11.28
C SER A 161 -13.69 1.79 -9.77
N SER A 162 -12.74 1.26 -9.00
CA SER A 162 -12.69 1.41 -7.54
C SER A 162 -12.85 2.86 -7.08
N ILE A 163 -12.24 3.81 -7.78
CA ILE A 163 -12.37 5.24 -7.47
C ILE A 163 -13.83 5.72 -7.54
N THR A 164 -14.60 5.28 -8.52
CA THR A 164 -16.00 5.68 -8.66
C THR A 164 -16.85 5.06 -7.56
N ILE A 165 -16.66 3.76 -7.30
CA ILE A 165 -17.34 3.05 -6.20
C ILE A 165 -17.06 3.74 -4.86
N HIS A 166 -15.82 4.14 -4.63
CA HIS A 166 -15.35 4.74 -3.38
C HIS A 166 -15.83 6.17 -3.16
N HIS A 167 -16.14 6.91 -4.23
CA HIS A 167 -16.62 8.28 -4.15
C HIS A 167 -18.14 8.42 -4.33
N ASP A 168 -18.85 7.32 -4.57
CA ASP A 168 -20.30 7.30 -4.73
C ASP A 168 -21.01 7.51 -3.36
N PRO A 169 -21.83 8.56 -3.21
CA PRO A 169 -22.60 8.80 -1.98
C PRO A 169 -23.64 7.72 -1.67
N ALA A 170 -24.01 6.87 -2.63
CA ALA A 170 -24.83 5.69 -2.38
C ALA A 170 -24.08 4.60 -1.59
N ASN A 171 -22.74 4.60 -1.67
CA ASN A 171 -21.86 3.61 -1.07
C ASN A 171 -21.16 4.12 0.20
N PHE A 172 -20.83 5.41 0.27
CA PHE A 172 -20.12 6.02 1.39
C PHE A 172 -20.80 7.34 1.80
N VAL A 173 -21.15 7.46 3.09
CA VAL A 173 -21.68 8.71 3.67
C VAL A 173 -20.63 9.82 3.59
N ASP A 174 -20.96 11.00 3.06
CA ASP A 174 -19.99 12.10 2.86
C ASP A 174 -18.68 11.61 2.21
N PRO A 175 -18.73 11.09 0.97
CA PRO A 175 -17.62 10.34 0.37
C PRO A 175 -16.35 11.17 0.16
N LEU A 176 -16.47 12.50 0.14
CA LEU A 176 -15.35 13.43 -0.02
C LEU A 176 -14.68 13.81 1.31
N LYS A 177 -15.27 13.44 2.47
CA LYS A 177 -14.65 13.65 3.77
C LYS A 177 -13.76 12.47 4.14
N PHE A 178 -12.55 12.77 4.59
CA PHE A 178 -11.62 11.80 5.14
C PHE A 178 -12.09 11.40 6.55
N MET A 179 -12.69 10.22 6.68
CA MET A 179 -13.22 9.72 7.96
C MET A 179 -12.71 8.30 8.24
N PRO A 180 -11.53 8.15 8.89
CA PRO A 180 -10.99 6.86 9.31
C PRO A 180 -11.97 6.01 10.14
N GLU A 181 -12.87 6.67 10.88
CA GLU A 181 -13.85 6.06 11.79
C GLU A 181 -14.82 5.10 11.08
N ARG A 182 -14.96 5.21 9.76
CA ARG A 182 -15.73 4.24 8.95
C ARG A 182 -15.28 2.80 9.17
N PHE A 183 -13.98 2.60 9.38
CA PHE A 183 -13.39 1.27 9.52
C PHE A 183 -13.36 0.79 10.97
N SER A 184 -13.77 1.63 11.93
CA SER A 184 -14.03 1.26 13.32
C SER A 184 -15.53 1.19 13.65
N ALA A 185 -16.40 1.68 12.76
CA ALA A 185 -17.84 1.59 12.92
C ALA A 185 -18.30 0.13 12.93
N LEU A 186 -19.33 -0.18 13.75
CA LEU A 186 -19.89 -1.52 13.85
C LEU A 186 -20.59 -1.93 12.56
N GLU A 187 -20.58 -3.23 12.25
CA GLU A 187 -21.35 -3.77 11.12
C GLU A 187 -22.85 -3.43 11.30
N GLY A 188 -23.45 -2.88 10.24
CA GLY A 188 -24.84 -2.39 10.26
C GLY A 188 -24.99 -0.91 10.57
N ASP A 189 -23.94 -0.22 11.05
CA ASP A 189 -23.89 1.24 11.09
C ASP A 189 -23.85 1.79 9.65
N ARG A 190 -24.58 2.88 9.39
CA ARG A 190 -24.59 3.57 8.10
C ARG A 190 -23.18 4.05 7.68
N LEU A 191 -22.31 4.34 8.64
CA LEU A 191 -20.94 4.76 8.40
C LEU A 191 -20.03 3.58 7.99
N HIS A 192 -20.38 2.36 8.37
CA HIS A 192 -19.62 1.16 8.04
C HIS A 192 -19.76 0.86 6.53
N PRO A 193 -18.64 0.70 5.78
CA PRO A 193 -18.70 0.39 4.36
C PRO A 193 -19.46 -0.91 4.11
N ALA A 194 -20.42 -0.89 3.19
CA ALA A 194 -21.16 -2.10 2.87
C ALA A 194 -20.24 -3.21 2.34
N LYS A 195 -20.67 -4.46 2.50
CA LYS A 195 -19.89 -5.64 2.12
C LYS A 195 -19.43 -5.54 0.66
N ASN A 196 -18.15 -5.83 0.43
CA ASN A 196 -17.51 -5.78 -0.88
C ASN A 196 -17.49 -4.41 -1.57
N ILE A 197 -17.80 -3.30 -0.89
CA ILE A 197 -17.74 -1.97 -1.49
C ILE A 197 -16.35 -1.34 -1.35
N TRP A 198 -15.68 -1.54 -0.23
CA TRP A 198 -14.28 -1.13 -0.09
C TRP A 198 -13.35 -2.05 -0.89
N ARG A 199 -12.45 -1.46 -1.70
CA ARG A 199 -11.64 -2.13 -2.73
C ARG A 199 -10.15 -1.76 -2.65
N GLY A 200 -9.63 -1.38 -1.47
CA GLY A 200 -8.25 -0.88 -1.33
C GLY A 200 -7.16 -1.90 -1.72
N PHE A 201 -7.40 -3.19 -1.45
CA PHE A 201 -6.52 -4.30 -1.87
C PHE A 201 -7.18 -5.22 -2.91
N GLN A 202 -8.39 -4.84 -3.34
CA GLN A 202 -9.30 -5.61 -4.20
C GLN A 202 -9.66 -7.01 -3.65
N LEU A 203 -10.53 -7.74 -4.35
CA LEU A 203 -11.23 -8.92 -3.82
C LEU A 203 -11.19 -10.12 -4.79
N GLY A 204 -11.62 -11.28 -4.29
CA GLY A 204 -11.72 -12.51 -5.07
C GLY A 204 -10.39 -13.24 -5.25
N PRO A 205 -10.28 -14.14 -6.25
CA PRO A 205 -9.09 -14.99 -6.45
C PRO A 205 -7.81 -14.21 -6.76
N ARG A 206 -7.93 -12.94 -7.18
CA ARG A 206 -6.81 -12.05 -7.50
C ARG A 206 -6.67 -10.91 -6.48
N LYS A 207 -7.21 -11.09 -5.26
CA LYS A 207 -6.97 -10.15 -4.14
C LYS A 207 -5.46 -10.00 -3.89
N CYS A 208 -5.04 -8.82 -3.47
CA CYS A 208 -3.62 -8.54 -3.23
C CYS A 208 -3.02 -9.55 -2.24
N ILE A 209 -2.03 -10.32 -2.69
CA ILE A 209 -1.29 -11.27 -1.84
C ILE A 209 -0.41 -10.54 -0.81
N GLY A 210 0.01 -9.31 -1.12
CA GLY A 210 0.87 -8.49 -0.26
C GLY A 210 0.12 -7.60 0.75
N GLN A 211 -1.21 -7.71 0.86
CA GLN A 211 -2.00 -6.78 1.69
C GLN A 211 -1.57 -6.75 3.16
N GLU A 212 -1.27 -7.92 3.75
CA GLU A 212 -0.88 -8.00 5.17
C GLU A 212 0.46 -7.30 5.40
N LEU A 213 1.43 -7.56 4.52
CA LEU A 213 2.73 -6.89 4.58
C LEU A 213 2.61 -5.38 4.34
N ALA A 214 1.79 -4.96 3.36
CA ALA A 214 1.58 -3.55 3.07
C ALA A 214 0.98 -2.81 4.28
N VAL A 215 -0.01 -3.40 4.95
CA VAL A 215 -0.60 -2.83 6.18
C VAL A 215 0.45 -2.72 7.28
N VAL A 216 1.27 -3.75 7.51
CA VAL A 216 2.34 -3.71 8.50
C VAL A 216 3.34 -2.59 8.18
N VAL A 217 3.82 -2.49 6.94
CA VAL A 217 4.76 -1.43 6.54
C VAL A 217 4.15 -0.05 6.72
N LEU A 218 2.90 0.16 6.29
CA LEU A 218 2.24 1.45 6.44
C LEU A 218 1.99 1.84 7.91
N LYS A 219 1.64 0.87 8.77
CA LYS A 219 1.54 1.10 10.23
C LYS A 219 2.89 1.52 10.80
N LEU A 220 3.97 0.82 10.46
CA LEU A 220 5.32 1.16 10.92
C LEU A 220 5.76 2.53 10.45
N VAL A 221 5.49 2.88 9.18
CA VAL A 221 5.76 4.22 8.65
C VAL A 221 5.05 5.26 9.50
N LEU A 222 3.76 5.09 9.81
CA LEU A 222 3.00 6.06 10.59
C LEU A 222 3.50 6.17 12.03
N VAL A 223 3.69 5.04 12.72
CA VAL A 223 4.20 5.00 14.10
C VAL A 223 5.54 5.74 14.22
N PHE A 224 6.47 5.49 13.31
CA PHE A 224 7.81 6.07 13.39
C PHE A 224 7.89 7.50 12.85
N THR A 225 6.85 8.01 12.19
CA THR A 225 6.87 9.36 11.60
C THR A 225 5.97 10.34 12.34
N VAL A 226 4.73 9.99 12.62
CA VAL A 226 3.68 10.93 13.06
C VAL A 226 3.98 11.53 14.43
N ARG A 227 4.70 10.81 15.29
CA ARG A 227 5.11 11.27 16.62
C ARG A 227 6.39 12.10 16.60
N SER A 228 7.26 11.85 15.64
CA SER A 228 8.62 12.41 15.58
C SER A 228 8.73 13.58 14.62
N PHE A 229 7.82 13.69 13.64
CA PHE A 229 7.93 14.65 12.55
C PHE A 229 6.61 15.36 12.24
N ASP A 230 6.75 16.61 11.78
CA ASP A 230 5.73 17.32 11.02
C ASP A 230 6.06 17.21 9.54
N ILE A 231 5.14 16.62 8.76
CA ILE A 231 5.30 16.37 7.33
C ILE A 231 4.19 17.09 6.57
N GLU A 232 4.56 17.95 5.63
CA GLU A 232 3.61 18.79 4.88
C GLU A 232 4.06 18.95 3.41
N MET A 233 3.12 19.20 2.49
CA MET A 233 3.45 19.49 1.10
C MET A 233 4.31 20.76 0.97
N ALA A 234 5.36 20.69 0.16
CA ALA A 234 6.37 21.74 0.00
C ALA A 234 6.38 22.36 -1.41
N TRP A 235 5.20 22.52 -2.02
CA TRP A 235 5.06 22.99 -3.40
C TRP A 235 5.77 24.30 -3.70
N ASP A 236 5.70 25.29 -2.79
CA ASP A 236 6.35 26.59 -2.99
C ASP A 236 7.89 26.49 -2.98
N LYS A 237 8.44 25.65 -2.11
CA LYS A 237 9.90 25.38 -2.06
C LYS A 237 10.34 24.61 -3.30
N TRP A 238 9.54 23.63 -3.70
CA TRP A 238 9.78 22.85 -4.91
C TRP A 238 9.81 23.74 -6.17
N ASP A 239 8.85 24.67 -6.29
CA ASP A 239 8.82 25.63 -7.39
C ASP A 239 10.08 26.50 -7.42
N LYS A 240 10.54 27.00 -6.27
CA LYS A 240 11.79 27.77 -6.18
C LYS A 240 13.01 26.98 -6.63
N VAL A 241 13.10 25.70 -6.23
CA VAL A 241 14.21 24.83 -6.65
C VAL A 241 14.19 24.60 -8.17
N ARG A 242 13.01 24.34 -8.74
CA ARG A 242 12.87 24.15 -10.19
C ARG A 242 13.16 25.42 -10.98
N GLU A 243 12.71 26.57 -10.49
CA GLU A 243 13.00 27.88 -11.09
C GLU A 243 14.51 28.16 -11.08
N PHE A 244 15.18 27.90 -9.96
CA PHE A 244 16.64 28.01 -9.85
C PHE A 244 17.39 27.09 -10.83
N GLN A 245 16.85 25.91 -11.11
CA GLN A 245 17.37 24.97 -12.11
C GLN A 245 17.01 25.34 -13.56
N GLY A 246 16.28 26.44 -13.80
CA GLY A 246 15.81 26.83 -15.13
C GLY A 246 14.73 25.91 -15.70
N LEU A 247 14.07 25.11 -14.85
CA LEU A 247 13.01 24.20 -15.27
C LEU A 247 11.64 24.91 -15.32
N LYS A 248 10.81 24.53 -16.29
CA LYS A 248 9.44 25.02 -16.39
C LYS A 248 8.61 24.59 -15.18
N LEU A 249 7.95 25.55 -14.54
CA LEU A 249 7.04 25.29 -13.43
C LEU A 249 5.70 24.74 -13.94
N ASP A 250 5.27 23.62 -13.36
CA ASP A 250 3.92 23.08 -13.55
C ASP A 250 3.11 23.25 -12.26
N ARG A 251 2.30 24.32 -12.23
CA ARG A 251 1.37 24.63 -11.13
C ARG A 251 -0.05 24.12 -11.38
N ARG A 252 -0.25 23.20 -12.33
CA ARG A 252 -1.57 22.61 -12.59
C ARG A 252 -2.17 21.99 -11.34
N ILE A 253 -3.46 22.25 -11.14
CA ILE A 253 -4.32 21.70 -10.10
C ILE A 253 -5.41 20.87 -10.80
N VAL A 254 -5.75 19.72 -10.22
CA VAL A 254 -6.82 18.83 -10.68
C VAL A 254 -7.72 18.58 -9.49
N GLU A 255 -9.03 18.85 -9.64
CA GLU A 255 -10.02 18.66 -8.58
C GLU A 255 -9.66 19.37 -7.26
N GLY A 256 -9.08 20.57 -7.36
CA GLY A 256 -8.65 21.35 -6.19
C GLY A 256 -7.30 20.93 -5.59
N GLU A 257 -6.71 19.83 -6.06
CA GLU A 257 -5.43 19.31 -5.55
C GLU A 257 -4.28 19.46 -6.55
N ARG A 258 -3.10 19.83 -6.04
CA ARG A 258 -1.86 19.83 -6.84
C ARG A 258 -1.21 18.44 -6.86
N MET A 259 -1.48 17.60 -5.87
CA MET A 259 -0.98 16.23 -5.78
C MET A 259 -1.97 15.25 -6.43
N TYR A 260 -1.99 15.18 -7.76
CA TYR A 260 -2.76 14.18 -8.50
C TYR A 260 -1.86 13.04 -9.02
N THR A 261 -2.48 11.93 -9.41
CA THR A 261 -1.79 10.78 -10.02
C THR A 261 -1.30 11.13 -11.43
N THR A 262 -0.05 10.79 -11.71
CA THR A 262 0.60 10.92 -13.02
C THR A 262 1.27 9.60 -13.39
N GLY A 263 1.63 9.42 -14.67
CA GLY A 263 2.30 8.22 -15.15
C GLY A 263 1.68 7.66 -16.42
N LYS A 264 2.36 6.71 -17.06
CA LYS A 264 1.90 6.04 -18.30
C LYS A 264 1.63 4.54 -18.11
N ALA A 265 2.39 3.88 -17.24
CA ALA A 265 2.29 2.45 -16.94
C ALA A 265 2.15 2.21 -15.44
N THR A 266 2.95 2.92 -14.65
CA THR A 266 2.90 2.97 -13.20
C THR A 266 2.33 4.31 -12.75
N SER A 267 1.60 4.31 -11.64
CA SER A 267 1.04 5.53 -11.05
C SER A 267 2.05 6.16 -10.11
N HIS A 268 2.24 7.47 -10.17
CA HIS A 268 3.10 8.21 -9.25
C HIS A 268 2.44 9.54 -8.87
N PRO A 269 2.62 10.04 -7.64
CA PRO A 269 2.20 11.40 -7.33
C PRO A 269 2.96 12.40 -8.21
N LYS A 270 2.25 13.44 -8.66
CA LYS A 270 2.86 14.53 -9.43
C LYS A 270 4.15 15.02 -8.76
N ASP A 271 5.22 15.16 -9.57
CA ASP A 271 6.54 15.63 -9.15
C ASP A 271 7.11 14.90 -7.91
N GLY A 272 6.69 13.64 -7.68
CA GLY A 272 7.14 12.85 -6.54
C GLY A 272 6.58 13.29 -5.19
N ALA A 273 5.54 14.13 -5.16
CA ALA A 273 4.96 14.72 -3.95
C ALA A 273 6.03 15.39 -3.03
N PRO A 274 6.55 16.56 -3.42
CA PRO A 274 7.57 17.24 -2.62
C PRO A 274 7.01 17.58 -1.24
N MET A 275 7.73 17.15 -0.20
CA MET A 275 7.34 17.36 1.21
C MET A 275 8.45 18.03 2.00
N HIS A 276 8.04 18.77 3.02
CA HIS A 276 8.91 19.35 4.03
C HIS A 276 8.74 18.54 5.31
N VAL A 277 9.86 18.13 5.89
CA VAL A 277 9.91 17.31 7.10
C VAL A 277 10.63 18.11 8.17
N ARG A 278 9.98 18.31 9.32
CA ARG A 278 10.57 18.94 10.51
C ARG A 278 10.51 17.95 11.67
N MET A 279 11.56 17.88 12.49
CA MET A 279 11.48 17.19 13.77
C MET A 279 10.47 17.92 14.66
N ARG A 280 9.57 17.18 15.31
CA ARG A 280 8.76 17.73 16.39
C ARG A 280 9.65 17.90 17.60
N THR A 281 9.82 19.14 18.04
CA THR A 281 10.31 19.43 19.38
C THR A 281 9.21 19.06 20.37
N SER A 282 9.50 18.16 21.32
CA SER A 282 8.59 17.89 22.42
C SER A 282 8.21 19.21 23.11
N ALA A 283 6.92 19.42 23.35
CA ALA A 283 6.45 20.50 24.20
C ALA A 283 6.87 20.15 25.64
N THR A 284 8.13 20.42 25.96
CA THR A 284 8.72 20.34 27.30
C THR A 284 9.65 21.53 27.46
N GLU A 285 9.05 22.69 27.76
CA GLU A 285 9.56 23.68 28.72
C GLU A 285 8.40 24.08 29.63
#